data_AF-A0A7S8HY51-F1
#
_entry.id   AF-A0A7S8HY51-F1
#
_cell.length_a   1.000
_cell.length_b   1.000
_cell.length_c   1.000
_cell.angle_alpha   90.00
_cell.angle_beta   90.00
_cell.angle_gamma   90.00
#
_symmetry.space_group_name_H-M   'P 1'
#
loop_
_entity.id
_entity.type
_entity.pdbx_description
1 polymer ?
#
loop_
_entity_poly.entity_id
_entity_poly.type
_entity_poly.pdbx_seq_one_letter_code
_entity_poly.pdbx_strand_id
1 'polypeptide(L)'
;MRHHSRGYYSTSSTTSSGLRSSYSASPGDIASSYSSNSSYCPPCKRYFRCETSLDQHILAKHHDTFCWRCDRHFNHVSALQQHVTNSYKHHVCTHCDHGPDYETADDLNHHLEEDHNACLECNEMFYDEEDLIQHDVDVHNRCPTCQRFFDSPSNLMNHEKVHMEKNMKCLACPRMFISNSAMMLHLEHGTCESGANLRVIQNVVADWYEEYGPAGHDHEDDFRCENCGSSFNRLSALLQHAESETCDAAVWDFYRIFVHIEYNQDAFQLFDY
;
A
#
# COMPACT_ATOMS: atom_id res chain seq x y z
N MET A 1 -34.79 24.63 3.66
CA MET A 1 -35.38 24.91 5.00
C MET A 1 -34.23 25.07 6.01
N ARG A 2 -34.51 25.49 7.25
CA ARG A 2 -33.55 25.73 8.37
C ARG A 2 -32.68 24.47 8.69
N HIS A 3 -31.52 24.50 9.38
CA HIS A 3 -31.21 25.00 10.74
C HIS A 3 -29.65 25.08 10.97
N HIS A 4 -29.08 26.10 11.66
CA HIS A 4 -28.48 26.13 13.05
C HIS A 4 -27.29 25.15 13.37
N SER A 5 -26.30 25.36 14.28
CA SER A 5 -25.71 26.48 15.10
C SER A 5 -24.60 25.95 16.08
N ARG A 6 -23.77 26.84 16.70
CA ARG A 6 -22.79 26.71 17.88
C ARG A 6 -21.28 26.81 17.50
N GLY A 7 -20.26 27.21 18.30
CA GLY A 7 -20.08 27.73 19.69
C GLY A 7 -19.09 26.88 20.56
N TYR A 8 -18.18 27.34 21.46
CA TYR A 8 -17.78 28.67 22.03
C TYR A 8 -16.53 28.58 23.00
N TYR A 9 -15.62 29.60 23.09
CA TYR A 9 -14.57 29.90 24.15
C TYR A 9 -13.38 28.90 24.40
N SER A 10 -12.30 29.13 25.21
CA SER A 10 -11.25 30.20 25.39
C SER A 10 -10.22 29.86 26.56
N THR A 11 -9.11 30.64 26.73
CA THR A 11 -8.10 30.75 27.89
C THR A 11 -6.76 29.93 27.85
N SER A 12 -5.62 30.22 28.54
CA SER A 12 -4.93 31.46 29.07
C SER A 12 -3.51 31.25 29.74
N SER A 13 -2.50 32.12 29.45
CA SER A 13 -1.32 32.59 30.31
C SER A 13 -0.16 31.61 30.72
N THR A 14 1.13 31.95 31.07
CA THR A 14 1.83 33.07 31.80
C THR A 14 3.41 33.14 31.67
N THR A 15 4.02 34.36 31.62
CA THR A 15 5.32 34.91 32.22
C THR A 15 6.72 34.20 32.09
N SER A 16 7.96 34.80 32.20
CA SER A 16 8.51 36.03 32.87
C SER A 16 9.96 36.51 32.43
N SER A 17 10.30 37.81 32.64
CA SER A 17 11.64 38.50 32.91
C SER A 17 12.96 38.23 32.12
N GLY A 18 13.92 39.18 31.91
CA GLY A 18 14.00 40.65 32.19
C GLY A 18 15.43 41.31 32.00
N LEU A 19 15.52 42.64 32.21
CA LEU A 19 16.72 43.53 32.38
C LEU A 19 17.46 44.16 31.16
N ARG A 20 18.28 45.21 31.43
CA ARG A 20 18.10 46.59 30.90
C ARG A 20 19.40 47.43 30.83
N SER A 21 19.50 48.39 29.89
CA SER A 21 20.35 49.64 29.93
C SER A 21 20.10 50.46 28.64
N SER A 22 20.34 51.79 28.52
CA SER A 22 20.02 52.97 29.36
C SER A 22 20.55 54.23 28.66
N TYR A 23 19.70 55.21 28.27
CA TYR A 23 20.08 56.63 28.07
C TYR A 23 18.83 57.55 28.13
N SER A 24 19.05 58.85 28.32
CA SER A 24 18.14 59.77 29.04
C SER A 24 17.32 60.75 28.19
N ALA A 25 16.14 61.13 28.70
CA ALA A 25 15.16 62.07 28.12
C ALA A 25 15.55 63.56 28.33
N SER A 26 14.90 64.57 27.72
CA SER A 26 13.54 65.10 28.06
C SER A 26 13.27 66.42 27.27
N PRO A 27 12.09 67.09 27.36
CA PRO A 27 10.73 66.65 27.74
C PRO A 27 9.62 67.10 26.76
N GLY A 28 8.39 66.60 26.96
CA GLY A 28 7.20 67.03 26.21
C GLY A 28 5.98 66.13 26.49
N ASP A 29 5.45 66.20 27.71
CA ASP A 29 4.32 65.38 28.20
C ASP A 29 3.04 65.59 27.35
N ILE A 30 2.12 64.63 27.18
CA ILE A 30 1.32 63.96 28.24
C ILE A 30 1.15 62.46 27.94
N ALA A 31 1.29 61.63 28.98
CA ALA A 31 1.04 60.19 28.90
C ALA A 31 -0.45 59.82 28.98
N SER A 32 -0.82 58.74 28.28
CA SER A 32 -2.01 57.94 28.63
C SER A 32 -1.75 56.48 28.30
N SER A 33 -1.67 55.68 29.36
CA SER A 33 -1.27 54.28 29.36
C SER A 33 -2.42 53.35 28.97
N TYR A 34 -2.24 52.55 27.92
CA TYR A 34 -2.84 51.21 27.80
C TYR A 34 -1.95 50.30 26.96
N SER A 35 -1.57 49.14 27.51
CA SER A 35 -0.84 48.09 26.79
C SER A 35 -1.86 47.08 26.25
N SER A 36 -2.10 47.03 24.93
CA SER A 36 -3.05 46.10 24.32
C SER A 36 -2.85 45.92 22.79
N ASN A 37 -2.40 44.73 22.38
CA ASN A 37 -2.65 44.05 21.11
C ASN A 37 -2.89 44.91 19.83
N SER A 38 -1.93 45.74 19.43
CA SER A 38 -1.94 46.34 18.09
C SER A 38 -1.35 45.39 17.04
N SER A 39 -2.18 44.62 16.35
CA SER A 39 -1.74 43.69 15.29
C SER A 39 -1.33 44.46 14.04
N TYR A 40 -0.14 44.20 13.52
CA TYR A 40 0.45 44.94 12.40
C TYR A 40 0.24 44.19 11.09
N CYS A 41 -0.11 44.92 10.02
CA CYS A 41 -0.17 44.42 8.65
C CYS A 41 1.12 44.79 7.91
N PRO A 42 2.07 43.86 7.69
CA PRO A 42 3.25 44.13 6.87
C PRO A 42 2.95 44.62 5.44
N PRO A 43 1.97 44.04 4.70
CA PRO A 43 1.62 44.47 3.34
C PRO A 43 1.32 45.96 3.17
N CYS A 44 0.44 46.54 3.99
CA CYS A 44 0.02 47.94 3.87
C CYS A 44 0.50 48.85 5.01
N LYS A 45 1.34 48.34 5.92
CA LYS A 45 1.94 49.04 7.06
C LYS A 45 0.92 49.68 8.02
N ARG A 46 -0.27 49.08 8.14
CA ARG A 46 -1.35 49.52 9.03
C ARG A 46 -1.35 48.74 10.34
N TYR A 47 -1.81 49.40 11.40
CA TYR A 47 -2.04 48.78 12.70
C TYR A 47 -3.54 48.58 12.93
N PHE A 48 -3.87 47.44 13.52
CA PHE A 48 -5.22 46.97 13.77
C PHE A 48 -5.42 46.77 15.28
N ARG A 49 -6.66 46.95 15.74
CA ARG A 49 -7.00 46.95 17.18
C ARG A 49 -6.97 45.56 17.85
N CYS A 50 -6.93 44.51 17.03
CA CYS A 50 -6.83 43.10 17.43
C CYS A 50 -6.50 42.23 16.21
N GLU A 51 -6.01 41.03 16.47
CA GLU A 51 -5.59 40.03 15.47
C GLU A 51 -6.71 39.67 14.49
N THR A 52 -7.89 39.32 15.00
CA THR A 52 -9.10 39.11 14.18
C THR A 52 -9.47 40.26 13.24
N SER A 53 -9.09 41.50 13.55
CA SER A 53 -9.32 42.65 12.66
C SER A 53 -8.18 42.88 11.64
N LEU A 54 -6.98 42.34 11.92
CA LEU A 54 -5.91 42.18 10.95
C LEU A 54 -6.26 41.05 9.96
N ASP A 55 -6.70 39.89 10.45
CA ASP A 55 -7.02 38.71 9.63
C ASP A 55 -8.10 39.04 8.59
N GLN A 56 -9.22 39.64 9.04
CA GLN A 56 -10.29 40.12 8.16
C GLN A 56 -9.79 41.15 7.13
N HIS A 57 -8.80 41.98 7.48
CA HIS A 57 -8.22 42.93 6.56
C HIS A 57 -7.30 42.27 5.53
N ILE A 58 -6.46 41.32 5.94
CA ILE A 58 -5.59 40.56 5.05
C ILE A 58 -6.43 39.77 4.05
N LEU A 59 -7.43 39.02 4.52
CA LEU A 59 -8.38 38.29 3.67
C LEU A 59 -9.11 39.20 2.66
N ALA A 60 -9.46 40.44 3.05
CA ALA A 60 -10.20 41.36 2.19
C ALA A 60 -9.36 42.26 1.27
N LYS A 61 -8.02 42.29 1.43
CA LYS A 61 -7.13 43.25 0.72
C LYS A 61 -5.79 42.69 0.24
N HIS A 62 -5.36 41.54 0.76
CA HIS A 62 -4.03 40.98 0.52
C HIS A 62 -4.05 39.47 0.21
N HIS A 63 -5.21 38.84 0.04
CA HIS A 63 -5.32 37.39 -0.19
C HIS A 63 -4.53 36.88 -1.40
N ASP A 64 -4.36 37.69 -2.44
CA ASP A 64 -3.64 37.31 -3.67
C ASP A 64 -2.14 37.63 -3.62
N THR A 65 -1.66 38.29 -2.55
CA THR A 65 -0.25 38.73 -2.42
C THR A 65 0.37 38.41 -1.06
N PHE A 66 -0.35 37.70 -0.19
CA PHE A 66 0.12 37.31 1.14
C PHE A 66 -0.25 35.86 1.44
N CYS A 67 0.76 35.07 1.80
CA CYS A 67 0.60 33.72 2.31
C CYS A 67 0.28 33.77 3.82
N TRP A 68 -0.90 33.26 4.18
CA TRP A 68 -1.40 33.23 5.56
C TRP A 68 -0.90 32.03 6.38
N ARG A 69 -0.30 30.99 5.77
CA ARG A 69 0.27 29.84 6.50
C ARG A 69 1.74 29.98 6.89
N CYS A 70 2.48 30.89 6.25
CA CYS A 70 3.87 31.15 6.60
C CYS A 70 4.23 32.65 6.72
N ASP A 71 3.21 33.51 6.79
CA ASP A 71 3.29 34.96 7.00
C ASP A 71 4.20 35.72 6.01
N ARG A 72 4.21 35.28 4.75
CA ARG A 72 5.04 35.87 3.70
C ARG A 72 4.25 36.75 2.74
N HIS A 73 4.76 37.96 2.51
CA HIS A 73 4.26 38.87 1.48
C HIS A 73 5.03 38.73 0.17
N PHE A 74 4.33 38.85 -0.95
CA PHE A 74 4.84 38.75 -2.30
C PHE A 74 4.48 40.00 -3.09
N ASN A 75 5.39 40.44 -3.96
CA ASN A 75 5.19 41.69 -4.70
C ASN A 75 4.21 41.54 -5.89
N HIS A 76 3.90 40.29 -6.28
CA HIS A 76 2.99 39.94 -7.37
C HIS A 76 2.29 38.61 -7.08
N VAL A 77 1.09 38.40 -7.64
CA VAL A 77 0.30 37.16 -7.50
C VAL A 77 1.06 35.93 -7.96
N SER A 78 1.77 36.00 -9.10
CA SER A 78 2.58 34.90 -9.62
C SER A 78 3.73 34.50 -8.69
N ALA A 79 4.28 35.44 -7.91
CA ALA A 79 5.32 35.14 -6.92
C ALA A 79 4.74 34.46 -5.66
N LEU A 80 3.49 34.77 -5.28
CA LEU A 80 2.76 34.01 -4.25
C LEU A 80 2.46 32.59 -4.75
N GLN A 81 1.92 32.45 -5.96
CA GLN A 81 1.62 31.15 -6.57
C GLN A 81 2.85 30.24 -6.61
N GLN A 82 3.97 30.74 -7.17
CA GLN A 82 5.23 29.97 -7.22
C GLN A 82 5.77 29.62 -5.82
N HIS A 83 5.58 30.49 -4.82
CA HIS A 83 5.96 30.18 -3.45
C HIS A 83 5.10 29.06 -2.87
N VAL A 84 3.78 29.13 -3.06
CA VAL A 84 2.82 28.16 -2.54
C VAL A 84 3.08 26.78 -3.14
N THR A 85 3.30 26.69 -4.46
CA THR A 85 3.70 25.46 -5.15
C THR A 85 5.02 24.85 -4.63
N ASN A 86 6.03 25.67 -4.31
CA ASN A 86 7.39 25.18 -4.00
C ASN A 86 7.70 25.08 -2.49
N SER A 87 6.69 25.10 -1.62
CA SER A 87 6.88 25.26 -0.18
C SER A 87 6.38 24.06 0.62
N TYR A 88 7.29 23.41 1.34
CA TYR A 88 7.00 22.30 2.25
C TYR A 88 6.00 22.61 3.40
N LYS A 89 5.59 23.88 3.56
CA LYS A 89 4.55 24.30 4.51
C LYS A 89 3.15 24.43 3.90
N HIS A 90 3.04 24.17 2.60
CA HIS A 90 1.78 24.22 1.86
C HIS A 90 1.49 22.81 1.35
N HIS A 91 0.25 22.40 1.55
CA HIS A 91 -0.28 21.17 0.99
C HIS A 91 -1.36 21.61 0.02
N VAL A 92 -0.96 22.03 -1.18
CA VAL A 92 -1.87 22.51 -2.22
C VAL A 92 -1.83 21.59 -3.42
N CYS A 93 -2.98 21.37 -4.04
CA CYS A 93 -3.02 20.72 -5.34
C CYS A 93 -2.58 21.70 -6.43
N THR A 94 -1.59 21.32 -7.23
CA THR A 94 -1.12 22.08 -8.40
C THR A 94 -1.97 21.86 -9.65
N HIS A 95 -2.89 20.89 -9.62
CA HIS A 95 -3.77 20.52 -10.73
C HIS A 95 -5.17 21.15 -10.62
N CYS A 96 -5.55 21.65 -9.44
CA CYS A 96 -6.75 22.48 -9.26
C CYS A 96 -6.45 23.98 -9.46
N ASP A 97 -7.23 24.62 -10.34
CA ASP A 97 -7.33 26.08 -10.36
C ASP A 97 -7.92 26.58 -9.02
N HIS A 98 -7.07 27.20 -8.19
CA HIS A 98 -7.41 27.69 -6.84
C HIS A 98 -7.81 26.58 -5.85
N GLY A 99 -7.17 25.40 -5.94
CA GLY A 99 -7.30 24.35 -4.93
C GLY A 99 -7.02 24.86 -3.50
N PRO A 100 -7.69 24.30 -2.48
CA PRO A 100 -7.46 24.71 -1.10
C PRO A 100 -6.05 24.29 -0.64
N ASP A 101 -5.58 24.98 0.40
CA ASP A 101 -4.41 24.57 1.17
C ASP A 101 -4.92 23.59 2.24
N TYR A 102 -4.65 22.29 2.04
CA TYR A 102 -5.05 21.16 2.88
C TYR A 102 -4.32 21.19 4.23
N GLU A 103 -4.93 20.77 5.34
CA GLU A 103 -4.32 20.93 6.68
C GLU A 103 -3.04 20.08 6.82
N THR A 104 -3.06 18.86 6.29
CA THR A 104 -1.94 17.92 6.30
C THR A 104 -1.55 17.44 4.89
N ALA A 105 -0.44 16.72 4.79
CA ALA A 105 -0.06 16.02 3.56
C ALA A 105 -1.06 14.90 3.22
N ASP A 106 -1.59 14.20 4.22
CA ASP A 106 -2.54 13.10 4.04
C ASP A 106 -3.87 13.60 3.46
N ASP A 107 -4.33 14.80 3.89
CA ASP A 107 -5.51 15.46 3.32
C ASP A 107 -5.33 15.84 1.83
N LEU A 108 -4.13 16.29 1.45
CA LEU A 108 -3.79 16.55 0.04
C LEU A 108 -3.71 15.25 -0.76
N ASN A 109 -3.06 14.22 -0.21
CA ASN A 109 -2.93 12.91 -0.83
C ASN A 109 -4.30 12.28 -1.13
N HIS A 110 -5.22 12.31 -0.16
CA HIS A 110 -6.59 11.81 -0.35
C HIS A 110 -7.33 12.55 -1.47
N HIS A 111 -7.15 13.87 -1.57
CA HIS A 111 -7.69 14.66 -2.68
C HIS A 111 -7.04 14.31 -4.03
N LEU A 112 -5.73 14.06 -4.06
CA LEU A 112 -5.03 13.62 -5.28
C LEU A 112 -5.51 12.23 -5.73
N GLU A 113 -5.74 11.30 -4.81
CA GLU A 113 -6.34 9.99 -5.08
C GLU A 113 -7.78 10.11 -5.64
N GLU A 114 -8.68 10.80 -4.92
CA GLU A 114 -10.12 10.80 -5.24
C GLU A 114 -10.54 11.78 -6.37
N ASP A 115 -9.99 13.00 -6.41
CA ASP A 115 -10.39 14.03 -7.40
C ASP A 115 -9.54 14.00 -8.68
N HIS A 116 -8.41 13.27 -8.66
CA HIS A 116 -7.44 13.28 -9.77
C HIS A 116 -6.85 11.90 -10.14
N ASN A 117 -7.28 10.81 -9.50
CA ASN A 117 -6.75 9.45 -9.74
C ASN A 117 -5.21 9.42 -9.71
N ALA A 118 -4.60 10.02 -8.68
CA ALA A 118 -3.14 10.05 -8.54
C ALA A 118 -2.59 8.74 -7.98
N CYS A 119 -1.55 8.20 -8.60
CA CYS A 119 -0.70 7.21 -7.96
C CYS A 119 0.32 7.93 -7.07
N LEU A 120 0.16 7.86 -5.75
CA LEU A 120 1.03 8.59 -4.79
C LEU A 120 2.49 8.08 -4.77
N GLU A 121 2.73 6.84 -5.21
CA GLU A 121 4.08 6.24 -5.25
C GLU A 121 4.95 6.85 -6.37
N CYS A 122 4.37 7.22 -7.52
CA CYS A 122 5.09 7.82 -8.65
C CYS A 122 4.70 9.27 -8.97
N ASN A 123 3.59 9.78 -8.41
CA ASN A 123 2.94 11.06 -8.72
C ASN A 123 2.47 11.19 -10.18
N GLU A 124 2.10 10.08 -10.83
CA GLU A 124 1.39 10.10 -12.11
C GLU A 124 -0.13 10.16 -11.90
N MET A 125 -0.83 10.75 -12.87
CA MET A 125 -2.25 11.10 -12.78
C MET A 125 -3.01 10.41 -13.91
N PHE A 126 -4.12 9.76 -13.58
CA PHE A 126 -4.88 8.92 -14.52
C PHE A 126 -6.24 9.52 -14.87
N TYR A 127 -6.82 9.10 -16.00
CA TYR A 127 -8.07 9.67 -16.49
C TYR A 127 -9.28 9.22 -15.63
N ASP A 128 -9.28 7.96 -15.21
CA ASP A 128 -10.27 7.34 -14.34
C ASP A 128 -9.62 6.38 -13.32
N GLU A 129 -10.45 5.80 -12.44
CA GLU A 129 -10.03 4.87 -11.39
C GLU A 129 -9.51 3.55 -12.00
N GLU A 130 -10.12 3.08 -13.09
CA GLU A 130 -9.69 1.88 -13.81
C GLU A 130 -8.26 2.00 -14.38
N ASP A 131 -7.91 3.13 -15.02
CA ASP A 131 -6.56 3.41 -15.50
C ASP A 131 -5.53 3.43 -14.35
N LEU A 132 -5.87 4.05 -13.20
CA LEU A 132 -5.01 4.06 -11.99
C LEU A 132 -4.82 2.64 -11.43
N ILE A 133 -5.90 1.85 -11.33
CA ILE A 133 -5.83 0.48 -10.82
C ILE A 133 -4.95 -0.38 -11.72
N GLN A 134 -5.06 -0.24 -13.05
CA GLN A 134 -4.23 -0.99 -14.00
C GLN A 134 -2.75 -0.59 -13.89
N HIS A 135 -2.46 0.71 -13.78
CA HIS A 135 -1.10 1.20 -13.51
C HIS A 135 -0.53 0.62 -12.21
N ASP A 136 -1.28 0.65 -11.11
CA ASP A 136 -0.83 0.10 -9.83
C ASP A 136 -0.58 -1.40 -9.88
N VAL A 137 -1.36 -2.17 -10.66
CA VAL A 137 -1.12 -3.60 -10.92
C VAL A 137 0.20 -3.79 -11.67
N ASP A 138 0.40 -3.09 -12.79
CA ASP A 138 1.52 -3.29 -13.71
C ASP A 138 2.86 -2.72 -13.20
N VAL A 139 2.83 -1.59 -12.50
CA VAL A 139 4.01 -0.81 -12.08
C VAL A 139 4.34 -1.03 -10.61
N HIS A 140 3.33 -1.13 -9.75
CA HIS A 140 3.49 -1.19 -8.29
C HIS A 140 3.14 -2.57 -7.68
N ASN A 141 2.83 -3.57 -8.52
CA ASN A 141 2.44 -4.94 -8.11
C ASN A 141 1.27 -4.96 -7.11
N ARG A 142 0.26 -4.10 -7.30
CA ARG A 142 -0.97 -4.09 -6.49
C ARG A 142 -1.81 -5.32 -6.82
N CYS A 143 -2.30 -6.01 -5.79
CA CYS A 143 -3.25 -7.10 -5.97
C CYS A 143 -4.62 -6.55 -6.37
N PRO A 144 -5.21 -6.96 -7.50
CA PRO A 144 -6.52 -6.46 -7.94
C PRO A 144 -7.67 -6.90 -7.03
N THR A 145 -7.52 -7.99 -6.25
CA THR A 145 -8.58 -8.52 -5.37
C THR A 145 -8.62 -7.85 -4.00
N CYS A 146 -7.46 -7.54 -3.39
CA CYS A 146 -7.40 -6.98 -2.03
C CYS A 146 -6.63 -5.67 -1.91
N GLN A 147 -6.22 -5.07 -3.05
CA GLN A 147 -5.58 -3.76 -3.15
C GLN A 147 -4.23 -3.64 -2.44
N ARG A 148 -3.63 -4.76 -2.03
CA ARG A 148 -2.34 -4.82 -1.34
C ARG A 148 -1.18 -4.78 -2.33
N PHE A 149 -0.20 -3.92 -2.07
CA PHE A 149 1.04 -3.80 -2.84
C PHE A 149 2.09 -4.85 -2.42
N PHE A 150 3.01 -5.17 -3.35
CA PHE A 150 4.07 -6.16 -3.16
C PHE A 150 5.41 -5.69 -3.75
N ASP A 151 6.52 -6.02 -3.08
CA ASP A 151 7.87 -5.62 -3.50
C ASP A 151 8.36 -6.29 -4.81
N SER A 152 7.62 -7.29 -5.34
CA SER A 152 7.96 -7.94 -6.61
C SER A 152 6.77 -8.65 -7.26
N PRO A 153 6.78 -8.83 -8.60
CA PRO A 153 5.75 -9.59 -9.32
C PRO A 153 5.61 -11.03 -8.82
N SER A 154 6.72 -11.68 -8.45
CA SER A 154 6.72 -13.05 -7.93
C SER A 154 6.06 -13.16 -6.54
N ASN A 155 6.10 -12.10 -5.75
CA ASN A 155 5.38 -12.04 -4.46
C ASN A 155 3.89 -11.83 -4.68
N LEU A 156 3.49 -10.95 -5.61
CA LEU A 156 2.09 -10.76 -6.01
C LEU A 156 1.48 -12.08 -6.54
N MET A 157 2.11 -12.70 -7.53
CA MET A 157 1.66 -13.97 -8.13
C MET A 157 1.50 -15.11 -7.11
N ASN A 158 2.34 -15.15 -6.07
CA ASN A 158 2.19 -16.12 -4.97
C ASN A 158 1.13 -15.70 -3.94
N HIS A 159 0.84 -14.41 -3.81
CA HIS A 159 -0.22 -13.90 -2.96
C HIS A 159 -1.61 -14.09 -3.57
N GLU A 160 -1.80 -13.90 -4.88
CA GLU A 160 -3.09 -14.06 -5.56
C GLU A 160 -3.68 -15.45 -5.38
N LYS A 161 -2.82 -16.46 -5.22
CA LYS A 161 -3.18 -17.82 -4.83
C LYS A 161 -3.94 -17.91 -3.50
N VAL A 162 -3.84 -16.93 -2.61
CA VAL A 162 -4.65 -16.83 -1.37
C VAL A 162 -6.11 -16.48 -1.66
N HIS A 163 -6.38 -15.81 -2.78
CA HIS A 163 -7.74 -15.48 -3.24
C HIS A 163 -8.40 -16.61 -4.05
N MET A 164 -7.65 -17.64 -4.45
CA MET A 164 -8.18 -18.82 -5.11
C MET A 164 -8.92 -19.73 -4.11
N GLU A 165 -10.04 -20.31 -4.55
CA GLU A 165 -10.80 -21.26 -3.75
C GLU A 165 -10.01 -22.57 -3.52
N LYS A 166 -10.11 -23.10 -2.28
CA LYS A 166 -9.43 -24.35 -1.89
C LYS A 166 -10.23 -25.56 -2.33
N ASN A 167 -10.04 -25.98 -3.57
CA ASN A 167 -10.81 -27.05 -4.21
C ASN A 167 -10.11 -28.42 -4.23
N MET A 168 -8.81 -28.50 -3.90
CA MET A 168 -8.07 -29.77 -3.89
C MET A 168 -8.06 -30.40 -2.48
N LYS A 169 -8.78 -31.51 -2.30
CA LYS A 169 -8.80 -32.24 -1.02
C LYS A 169 -7.51 -33.05 -0.86
N CYS A 170 -6.94 -33.06 0.35
CA CYS A 170 -5.86 -33.98 0.70
C CYS A 170 -6.29 -35.44 0.52
N LEU A 171 -5.41 -36.24 -0.07
CA LEU A 171 -5.60 -37.69 -0.26
C LEU A 171 -5.71 -38.47 1.06
N ALA A 172 -5.20 -37.89 2.15
CA ALA A 172 -5.00 -38.58 3.43
C ALA A 172 -5.75 -37.95 4.61
N CYS A 173 -6.32 -36.74 4.47
CA CYS A 173 -6.96 -36.01 5.57
C CYS A 173 -8.07 -35.05 5.05
N PRO A 174 -8.86 -34.38 5.90
CA PRO A 174 -9.95 -33.51 5.45
C PRO A 174 -9.49 -32.11 5.00
N ARG A 175 -8.19 -31.79 5.00
CA ARG A 175 -7.68 -30.46 4.62
C ARG A 175 -7.84 -30.21 3.12
N MET A 176 -8.19 -28.97 2.78
CA MET A 176 -8.33 -28.49 1.40
C MET A 176 -7.18 -27.54 1.02
N PHE A 177 -6.76 -27.59 -0.24
CA PHE A 177 -5.65 -26.86 -0.83
C PHE A 177 -6.08 -26.14 -2.11
N ILE A 178 -5.32 -25.12 -2.47
CA ILE A 178 -5.52 -24.30 -3.66
C ILE A 178 -5.03 -24.97 -4.96
N SER A 179 -4.10 -25.92 -4.86
CA SER A 179 -3.50 -26.62 -6.00
C SER A 179 -2.90 -27.97 -5.58
N ASN A 180 -2.48 -28.77 -6.56
CA ASN A 180 -1.87 -30.08 -6.33
C ASN A 180 -0.47 -29.96 -5.74
N SER A 181 0.33 -28.99 -6.20
CA SER A 181 1.65 -28.73 -5.62
C SER A 181 1.55 -28.35 -4.13
N ALA A 182 0.57 -27.53 -3.75
CA ALA A 182 0.33 -27.14 -2.36
C ALA A 182 -0.09 -28.32 -1.47
N MET A 183 -0.93 -29.23 -1.99
CA MET A 183 -1.30 -30.47 -1.30
C MET A 183 -0.09 -31.41 -1.14
N MET A 184 0.69 -31.60 -2.21
CA MET A 184 1.89 -32.45 -2.16
C MET A 184 2.94 -31.88 -1.22
N LEU A 185 3.19 -30.55 -1.20
CA LEU A 185 4.06 -29.91 -0.21
C LEU A 185 3.63 -30.24 1.23
N HIS A 186 2.32 -30.20 1.54
CA HIS A 186 1.81 -30.54 2.87
C HIS A 186 2.12 -31.98 3.30
N LEU A 187 1.94 -32.93 2.36
CA LEU A 187 2.30 -34.33 2.56
C LEU A 187 3.82 -34.51 2.68
N GLU A 188 4.62 -34.01 1.74
CA GLU A 188 6.08 -34.16 1.74
C GLU A 188 6.74 -33.60 3.01
N HIS A 189 6.22 -32.51 3.58
CA HIS A 189 6.70 -31.96 4.85
C HIS A 189 6.30 -32.77 6.10
N GLY A 190 5.52 -33.86 5.95
CA GLY A 190 5.04 -34.68 7.07
C GLY A 190 4.08 -33.92 8.00
N THR A 191 3.41 -32.88 7.49
CA THR A 191 2.45 -32.07 8.27
C THR A 191 1.03 -32.62 8.22
N CYS A 192 0.84 -33.79 7.60
CA CYS A 192 -0.46 -34.46 7.51
C CYS A 192 -0.83 -35.13 8.82
N GLU A 193 -2.06 -34.88 9.28
CA GLU A 193 -2.57 -35.40 10.57
C GLU A 193 -2.74 -36.93 10.57
N SER A 194 -2.88 -37.55 9.39
CA SER A 194 -2.92 -39.01 9.20
C SER A 194 -1.53 -39.64 9.06
N GLY A 195 -0.44 -38.91 9.35
CA GLY A 195 0.93 -39.42 9.24
C GLY A 195 1.45 -39.63 7.80
N ALA A 196 0.61 -39.43 6.78
CA ALA A 196 1.02 -39.44 5.38
C ALA A 196 2.17 -38.46 5.12
N ASN A 197 3.23 -38.95 4.48
CA ASN A 197 4.49 -38.24 4.32
C ASN A 197 5.23 -38.60 3.02
N LEU A 198 6.37 -37.93 2.75
CA LEU A 198 7.21 -38.14 1.56
C LEU A 198 7.48 -39.63 1.26
N ARG A 199 7.71 -40.47 2.27
CA ARG A 199 7.99 -41.90 2.07
C ARG A 199 6.81 -42.66 1.48
N VAL A 200 5.58 -42.30 1.86
CA VAL A 200 4.36 -42.90 1.29
C VAL A 200 4.23 -42.52 -0.18
N ILE A 201 4.49 -41.25 -0.52
CA ILE A 201 4.51 -40.77 -1.91
C ILE A 201 5.58 -41.53 -2.72
N GLN A 202 6.81 -41.63 -2.21
CA GLN A 202 7.91 -42.32 -2.89
C GLN A 202 7.60 -43.79 -3.16
N ASN A 203 6.98 -44.51 -2.21
CA ASN A 203 6.55 -45.89 -2.41
C ASN A 203 5.53 -46.01 -3.56
N VAL A 204 4.44 -45.23 -3.51
CA VAL A 204 3.37 -45.29 -4.54
C VAL A 204 3.86 -44.85 -5.92
N VAL A 205 4.84 -43.93 -5.97
CA VAL A 205 5.51 -43.54 -7.22
C VAL A 205 6.40 -44.68 -7.74
N ALA A 206 7.14 -45.38 -6.88
CA ALA A 206 7.95 -46.53 -7.27
C ALA A 206 7.07 -47.67 -7.83
N ASP A 207 5.98 -48.00 -7.14
CA ASP A 207 4.99 -49.00 -7.59
C ASP A 207 4.45 -48.65 -9.00
N TRP A 208 4.13 -47.38 -9.26
CA TRP A 208 3.70 -46.92 -10.59
C TRP A 208 4.77 -47.14 -11.67
N TYR A 209 6.04 -46.84 -11.36
CA TYR A 209 7.13 -47.03 -12.31
C TYR A 209 7.44 -48.52 -12.57
N GLU A 210 7.30 -49.40 -11.57
CA GLU A 210 7.43 -50.85 -11.78
C GLU A 210 6.34 -51.41 -12.71
N GLU A 211 5.11 -50.91 -12.62
CA GLU A 211 3.96 -51.40 -13.39
C GLU A 211 3.82 -50.74 -14.77
N TYR A 212 4.09 -49.43 -14.88
CA TYR A 212 3.80 -48.60 -16.07
C TYR A 212 5.00 -47.80 -16.62
N GLY A 213 6.14 -47.81 -15.93
CA GLY A 213 7.30 -46.98 -16.27
C GLY A 213 8.01 -47.40 -17.57
N PRO A 214 8.68 -46.46 -18.25
CA PRO A 214 9.51 -46.79 -19.41
C PRO A 214 10.73 -47.64 -18.99
N ALA A 215 10.94 -48.76 -19.68
CA ALA A 215 11.99 -49.71 -19.36
C ALA A 215 13.39 -49.07 -19.39
N GLY A 216 14.11 -49.14 -18.27
CA GLY A 216 15.44 -48.53 -18.10
C GLY A 216 15.42 -47.09 -17.60
N HIS A 217 14.30 -46.58 -17.08
CA HIS A 217 14.29 -45.38 -16.24
C HIS A 217 15.06 -45.71 -14.95
N ASP A 218 16.18 -45.03 -14.71
CA ASP A 218 16.88 -45.14 -13.43
C ASP A 218 16.13 -44.31 -12.39
N HIS A 219 15.99 -44.82 -11.17
CA HIS A 219 15.20 -44.17 -10.11
C HIS A 219 16.07 -43.35 -9.15
N GLU A 220 17.15 -42.74 -9.66
CA GLU A 220 17.95 -41.75 -8.91
C GLU A 220 17.16 -40.45 -8.71
N ASP A 221 16.23 -40.49 -7.75
CA ASP A 221 15.62 -39.39 -6.97
C ASP A 221 14.88 -38.24 -7.69
N ASP A 222 14.96 -38.13 -9.03
CA ASP A 222 14.44 -36.99 -9.79
C ASP A 222 13.17 -37.31 -10.63
N PHE A 223 12.12 -36.53 -10.39
CA PHE A 223 10.91 -36.47 -11.21
C PHE A 223 11.16 -35.58 -12.44
N ARG A 224 10.90 -36.09 -13.65
CA ARG A 224 11.22 -35.38 -14.91
C ARG A 224 9.98 -34.84 -15.63
N CYS A 225 10.04 -33.60 -16.09
CA CYS A 225 9.05 -33.01 -16.98
C CYS A 225 9.24 -33.55 -18.41
N GLU A 226 8.21 -34.16 -19.00
CA GLU A 226 8.31 -34.75 -20.35
C GLU A 226 8.44 -33.70 -21.46
N ASN A 227 7.87 -32.50 -21.27
CA ASN A 227 7.87 -31.44 -22.28
C ASN A 227 9.21 -30.69 -22.38
N CYS A 228 9.75 -30.19 -21.26
CA CYS A 228 11.02 -29.43 -21.25
C CYS A 228 12.24 -30.27 -20.87
N GLY A 229 12.04 -31.49 -20.34
CA GLY A 229 13.10 -32.38 -19.92
C GLY A 229 13.76 -32.05 -18.57
N SER A 230 13.32 -31.00 -17.87
CA SER A 230 13.83 -30.62 -16.54
C SER A 230 13.54 -31.67 -15.46
N SER A 231 14.51 -31.85 -14.55
CA SER A 231 14.44 -32.77 -13.43
C SER A 231 14.21 -32.05 -12.10
N PHE A 232 13.45 -32.67 -11.19
CA PHE A 232 13.06 -32.12 -9.89
C PHE A 232 13.11 -33.22 -8.83
N ASN A 233 13.84 -33.02 -7.73
CA ASN A 233 13.97 -34.02 -6.65
C ASN A 233 12.71 -34.21 -5.77
N ARG A 234 11.57 -33.62 -6.14
CA ARG A 234 10.29 -33.65 -5.42
C ARG A 234 9.11 -33.56 -6.38
N LEU A 235 8.07 -34.35 -6.12
CA LEU A 235 6.84 -34.32 -6.91
C LEU A 235 6.17 -32.95 -6.81
N SER A 236 6.20 -32.32 -5.62
CA SER A 236 5.64 -30.99 -5.43
C SER A 236 6.32 -29.92 -6.30
N ALA A 237 7.62 -30.04 -6.56
CA ALA A 237 8.39 -29.08 -7.35
C ALA A 237 8.10 -29.26 -8.85
N LEU A 238 7.95 -30.49 -9.33
CA LEU A 238 7.48 -30.78 -10.68
C LEU A 238 6.03 -30.29 -10.89
N LEU A 239 5.14 -30.50 -9.92
CA LEU A 239 3.78 -29.97 -9.96
C LEU A 239 3.76 -28.44 -9.95
N GLN A 240 4.60 -27.80 -9.14
CA GLN A 240 4.72 -26.33 -9.14
C GLN A 240 5.25 -25.80 -10.48
N HIS A 241 6.16 -26.53 -11.13
CA HIS A 241 6.62 -26.21 -12.48
C HIS A 241 5.49 -26.31 -13.51
N ALA A 242 4.69 -27.39 -13.49
CA ALA A 242 3.55 -27.57 -14.39
C ALA A 242 2.35 -26.65 -14.10
N GLU A 243 2.16 -26.23 -12.85
CA GLU A 243 1.17 -25.22 -12.44
C GLU A 243 1.62 -23.79 -12.73
N SER A 244 2.93 -23.57 -12.97
CA SER A 244 3.45 -22.29 -13.43
C SER A 244 3.46 -22.24 -14.96
N GLU A 245 2.99 -21.14 -15.55
CA GLU A 245 2.99 -20.92 -17.00
C GLU A 245 4.41 -20.78 -17.61
N THR A 246 5.46 -21.16 -16.87
CA THR A 246 6.87 -21.18 -17.30
C THR A 246 7.18 -22.34 -18.26
N CYS A 247 6.24 -23.27 -18.46
CA CYS A 247 6.38 -24.38 -19.38
C CYS A 247 5.03 -24.73 -20.01
N ASP A 248 4.99 -24.93 -21.34
CA ASP A 248 3.85 -25.51 -22.07
C ASP A 248 3.60 -27.00 -21.74
N ALA A 249 4.07 -27.48 -20.58
CA ALA A 249 3.81 -28.83 -20.11
C ALA A 249 2.35 -28.94 -19.71
N ALA A 250 1.57 -29.68 -20.50
CA ALA A 250 0.22 -30.03 -20.13
C ALA A 250 0.24 -30.80 -18.79
N VAL A 251 -0.49 -30.29 -17.79
CA VAL A 251 -0.69 -30.97 -16.48
C VAL A 251 -1.18 -32.42 -16.65
N TRP A 252 -1.79 -32.71 -17.80
CA TRP A 252 -2.30 -34.02 -18.23
C TRP A 252 -1.28 -35.16 -18.28
N ASP A 253 0.00 -34.92 -18.55
CA ASP A 253 0.98 -36.02 -18.58
C ASP A 253 1.36 -36.47 -17.16
N PHE A 254 1.43 -35.54 -16.21
CA PHE A 254 1.60 -35.83 -14.77
C PHE A 254 0.34 -36.43 -14.12
N TYR A 255 -0.82 -36.25 -14.77
CA TYR A 255 -2.11 -36.80 -14.33
C TYR A 255 -2.07 -38.34 -14.23
N ARG A 256 -1.15 -39.04 -14.90
CA ARG A 256 -1.00 -40.51 -14.78
C ARG A 256 -0.46 -40.95 -13.43
N ILE A 257 0.63 -40.31 -12.98
CA ILE A 257 1.18 -40.54 -11.64
C ILE A 257 0.17 -40.06 -10.60
N PHE A 258 -0.43 -38.87 -10.79
CA PHE A 258 -1.41 -38.33 -9.85
C PHE A 258 -2.66 -39.22 -9.71
N VAL A 259 -3.22 -39.73 -10.81
CA VAL A 259 -4.34 -40.70 -10.78
C VAL A 259 -3.94 -42.01 -10.13
N HIS A 260 -2.69 -42.49 -10.29
CA HIS A 260 -2.25 -43.68 -9.58
C HIS A 260 -2.14 -43.42 -8.06
N ILE A 261 -1.70 -42.24 -7.65
CA ILE A 261 -1.69 -41.84 -6.23
C ILE A 261 -3.14 -41.68 -5.70
N GLU A 262 -4.07 -41.12 -6.48
CA GLU A 262 -5.50 -41.06 -6.12
C GLU A 262 -6.15 -42.43 -6.04
N TYR A 263 -5.80 -43.37 -6.93
CA TYR A 263 -6.32 -44.74 -6.91
C TYR A 263 -5.77 -45.54 -5.73
N ASN A 264 -4.53 -45.26 -5.32
CA ASN A 264 -3.88 -45.83 -4.13
C ASN A 264 -4.12 -44.98 -2.86
N GLN A 265 -5.24 -44.26 -2.76
CA GLN A 265 -5.61 -43.50 -1.55
C GLN A 265 -5.59 -44.36 -0.26
N ASP A 266 -5.84 -45.66 -0.36
CA ASP A 266 -5.76 -46.59 0.79
C ASP A 266 -4.34 -46.67 1.39
N ALA A 267 -3.28 -46.53 0.58
CA ALA A 267 -1.89 -46.48 1.04
C ALA A 267 -1.61 -45.26 1.94
N PHE A 268 -2.43 -44.21 1.82
CA PHE A 268 -2.36 -42.98 2.61
C PHE A 268 -3.22 -43.01 3.89
N GLN A 269 -4.02 -44.08 4.10
CA GLN A 269 -4.88 -44.27 5.28
C GLN A 269 -4.28 -45.23 6.34
N LEU A 270 -3.07 -45.75 6.13
CA LEU A 270 -2.48 -46.86 6.90
C LEU A 270 -2.01 -46.55 8.34
N PHE A 271 -2.32 -45.38 8.91
CA PHE A 271 -1.78 -44.95 10.21
C PHE A 271 -2.82 -44.56 11.28
N ASP A 272 -4.11 -44.85 11.08
CA ASP A 272 -5.12 -44.77 12.15
C ASP A 272 -5.06 -46.02 13.06
N TYR A 273 -4.24 -45.97 14.12
CA TYR A 273 -4.22 -46.93 15.25
C TYR A 273 -3.80 -46.28 16.58
#